data_AF-A0AAW5VR73-F1
#
_entry.id   AF-A0AAW5VR73-F1
#
_cell.length_a   1.000
_cell.length_b   1.000
_cell.length_c   1.000
_cell.angle_alpha   90.00
_cell.angle_beta   90.00
_cell.angle_gamma   90.00
#
_symmetry.space_group_name_H-M   'P 1'
#
loop_
_entity.id
_entity.type
_entity.pdbx_description
1 polymer ?
#
loop_
_entity_poly.entity_id
_entity_poly.type
_entity_poly.pdbx_seq_one_letter_code
_entity_poly.pdbx_strand_id
1 'polypeptide(L)'
;MKVVLILSVAISLTQCKKSATRQLDELLESRSPFLAATFCEKNKTQLVDRNDDCDRVTRAAKEEIDIILNRKLDLGIAPVIVEKTKGKEIEEFLQTHTRMGIRYWEIWKANVILE
;
A
#
# COMPACT_ATOMS: atom_id res chain seq x y z
N MET A 1 7.29 -0.22 -45.28
CA MET A 1 7.09 0.92 -44.34
C MET A 1 5.67 1.04 -43.77
N LYS A 2 4.58 0.70 -44.49
CA LYS A 2 3.20 0.84 -43.96
C LYS A 2 2.86 -0.13 -42.81
N VAL A 3 3.39 -1.36 -42.81
CA VAL A 3 3.08 -2.38 -41.79
C VAL A 3 3.66 -2.03 -40.41
N VAL A 4 4.82 -1.37 -40.37
CA VAL A 4 5.49 -0.99 -39.11
C VAL A 4 4.73 0.14 -38.40
N LEU A 5 4.12 1.06 -39.15
CA LEU A 5 3.29 2.15 -38.63
C LEU A 5 1.94 1.67 -38.06
N ILE A 6 1.40 0.57 -38.59
CA ILE A 6 0.13 -0.01 -38.10
C ILE A 6 0.37 -0.77 -36.78
N LEU A 7 1.53 -1.45 -36.65
CA LEU A 7 1.91 -2.13 -35.42
C LEU A 7 2.15 -1.15 -34.26
N SER A 8 2.78 0.01 -34.50
CA SER A 8 3.07 0.98 -33.43
C SER A 8 1.80 1.66 -32.89
N VAL A 9 0.79 1.90 -33.72
CA VAL A 9 -0.50 2.45 -33.30
C VAL A 9 -1.29 1.42 -32.47
N ALA A 10 -1.25 0.14 -32.84
CA ALA A 10 -1.96 -0.92 -32.11
C ALA A 10 -1.41 -1.14 -30.68
N ILE A 11 -0.10 -0.97 -30.46
CA ILE A 11 0.53 -1.09 -29.14
C ILE A 11 0.21 0.11 -28.24
N SER A 12 -0.08 1.27 -28.83
CA SER A 12 -0.42 2.50 -28.08
C SER A 12 -1.86 2.48 -27.54
N LEU A 13 -2.77 1.73 -28.19
CA LEU A 13 -4.18 1.61 -27.79
C LEU A 13 -4.41 0.65 -26.61
N THR A 14 -3.47 -0.25 -26.32
CA THR A 14 -3.59 -1.22 -25.20
C THR A 14 -3.15 -0.64 -23.85
N GLN A 15 -2.64 0.59 -23.81
CA GLN A 15 -2.23 1.27 -22.57
C GLN A 15 -3.35 2.13 -21.95
N CYS A 16 -4.61 1.72 -22.08
CA CYS A 16 -5.68 2.30 -21.27
C CYS A 16 -5.50 1.89 -19.80
N LYS A 17 -4.80 2.73 -19.02
CA LYS A 17 -4.76 2.58 -17.57
C LYS A 17 -6.18 2.75 -17.02
N LYS A 18 -6.61 1.80 -16.19
CA LYS A 18 -7.89 1.89 -15.47
C LYS A 18 -7.93 3.19 -14.66
N SER A 19 -9.12 3.77 -14.46
CA SER A 19 -9.25 4.96 -13.59
C SER A 19 -8.83 4.66 -12.16
N ALA A 20 -8.37 5.67 -11.42
CA ALA A 20 -7.97 5.50 -10.02
C ALA A 20 -9.10 4.91 -9.16
N THR A 21 -10.34 5.35 -9.39
CA THR A 21 -11.53 4.82 -8.71
C THR A 21 -11.71 3.32 -8.95
N ARG A 22 -11.58 2.87 -10.20
CA ARG A 22 -11.76 1.46 -10.54
C ARG A 22 -10.61 0.59 -10.01
N GLN A 23 -9.39 1.12 -9.98
CA GLN A 23 -8.26 0.44 -9.33
C GLN A 23 -8.47 0.36 -7.81
N LEU A 24 -9.02 1.40 -7.19
CA LEU A 24 -9.37 1.39 -5.76
C LEU A 24 -10.43 0.32 -5.47
N ASP A 25 -11.49 0.20 -6.27
CA ASP A 25 -12.52 -0.81 -6.07
C ASP A 25 -11.93 -2.24 -6.07
N GLU A 26 -11.02 -2.54 -7.02
CA GLU A 26 -10.30 -3.82 -7.06
C GLU A 26 -9.43 -4.05 -5.82
N LEU A 27 -8.82 -2.98 -5.28
CA LEU A 27 -8.04 -3.06 -4.05
C LEU A 27 -8.91 -3.19 -2.79
N LEU A 28 -10.12 -2.63 -2.79
CA LEU A 28 -11.09 -2.79 -1.70
C LEU A 28 -11.66 -4.21 -1.66
N GLU A 29 -11.80 -4.86 -2.81
CA GLU A 29 -12.13 -6.30 -2.88
C GLU A 29 -10.95 -7.19 -2.45
N SER A 30 -9.72 -6.67 -2.57
CA SER A 30 -8.54 -7.34 -2.06
C SER A 30 -8.55 -7.36 -0.52
N ARG A 31 -8.02 -8.42 0.08
CA ARG A 31 -7.95 -8.55 1.55
C ARG A 31 -6.80 -7.75 2.21
N SER A 32 -6.06 -6.92 1.47
CA SER A 32 -4.94 -6.14 2.03
C SER A 32 -5.33 -4.67 2.24
N PRO A 33 -5.62 -4.24 3.48
CA PRO A 33 -5.87 -2.83 3.77
C PRO A 33 -4.63 -1.95 3.52
N PHE A 34 -3.42 -2.51 3.62
CA PHE A 34 -2.17 -1.80 3.35
C PHE A 34 -2.03 -1.35 1.90
N LEU A 35 -2.35 -2.23 0.95
CA LEU A 35 -2.28 -1.91 -0.48
C LEU A 35 -3.31 -0.84 -0.85
N ALA A 36 -4.55 -0.98 -0.36
CA ALA A 36 -5.60 -0.01 -0.60
C ALA A 36 -5.26 1.37 0.00
N ALA A 37 -4.77 1.41 1.24
CA ALA A 37 -4.40 2.66 1.90
C ALA A 37 -3.20 3.34 1.22
N THR A 38 -2.17 2.58 0.83
CA THR A 38 -1.02 3.08 0.07
C THR A 38 -1.46 3.66 -1.27
N PHE A 39 -2.36 2.98 -1.98
CA PHE A 39 -2.89 3.46 -3.25
C PHE A 39 -3.67 4.77 -3.09
N CYS A 40 -4.49 4.87 -2.03
CA CYS A 40 -5.25 6.07 -1.70
C CYS A 40 -4.34 7.29 -1.54
N GLU A 41 -3.29 7.20 -0.72
CA GLU A 41 -2.40 8.35 -0.48
C GLU A 41 -1.61 8.73 -1.75
N LYS A 42 -1.17 7.74 -2.55
CA LYS A 42 -0.50 7.98 -3.85
C LYS A 42 -1.40 8.63 -4.90
N ASN A 43 -2.71 8.46 -4.83
CA ASN A 43 -3.67 8.93 -5.82
C ASN A 43 -4.70 9.91 -5.24
N LYS A 44 -4.38 10.54 -4.11
CA LYS A 44 -5.29 11.42 -3.34
C LYS A 44 -5.97 12.51 -4.17
N THR A 45 -5.25 13.08 -5.14
CA THR A 45 -5.78 14.11 -6.04
C THR A 45 -6.82 13.59 -7.04
N GLN A 46 -6.85 12.28 -7.30
CA GLN A 46 -7.77 11.61 -8.22
C GLN A 46 -8.92 10.89 -7.49
N LEU A 47 -8.85 10.80 -6.16
CA LEU A 47 -9.79 10.05 -5.31
C LEU A 47 -10.55 10.96 -4.33
N VAL A 48 -10.72 12.24 -4.68
CA VAL A 48 -11.36 13.26 -3.82
C VAL A 48 -12.76 12.82 -3.36
N ASP A 49 -13.53 12.19 -4.25
CA ASP A 49 -14.89 11.72 -3.98
C ASP A 49 -14.95 10.35 -3.26
N ARG A 50 -13.80 9.75 -2.96
CA ARG A 50 -13.69 8.44 -2.29
C ARG A 50 -12.95 8.54 -0.95
N ASN A 51 -12.94 9.73 -0.33
CA ASN A 51 -12.20 9.98 0.90
C ASN A 51 -12.66 9.07 2.05
N ASP A 52 -13.95 8.78 2.17
CA ASP A 52 -14.48 7.89 3.23
C ASP A 52 -13.94 6.46 3.11
N ASP A 53 -13.81 5.94 1.89
CA ASP A 53 -13.21 4.62 1.66
C ASP A 53 -11.72 4.62 1.98
N CYS A 54 -11.01 5.68 1.59
CA CYS A 54 -9.59 5.85 1.88
C CYS A 54 -9.31 5.99 3.39
N ASP A 55 -10.16 6.70 4.13
CA ASP A 55 -10.06 6.84 5.58
C ASP A 55 -10.37 5.51 6.27
N ARG A 56 -11.35 4.74 5.77
CA ARG A 56 -11.69 3.42 6.30
C ARG A 56 -10.52 2.44 6.17
N VAL A 57 -9.90 2.33 4.99
CA VAL A 57 -8.78 1.39 4.80
C VAL A 57 -7.51 1.82 5.51
N THR A 58 -7.26 3.13 5.59
CA THR A 58 -6.14 3.67 6.37
C THR A 58 -6.29 3.35 7.85
N ARG A 59 -7.51 3.46 8.39
CA ARG A 59 -7.81 3.06 9.77
C ARG A 59 -7.64 1.57 9.99
N ALA A 60 -8.14 0.73 9.08
CA ALA A 60 -7.98 -0.71 9.16
C ALA A 60 -6.49 -1.14 9.12
N ALA A 61 -5.68 -0.52 8.25
CA ALA A 61 -4.24 -0.75 8.19
C ALA A 61 -3.53 -0.34 9.49
N LYS A 62 -3.95 0.78 10.09
CA LYS A 62 -3.44 1.23 11.39
C LYS A 62 -3.82 0.26 12.52
N GLU A 63 -5.07 -0.16 12.60
CA GLU A 63 -5.53 -1.13 13.59
C GLU A 63 -4.76 -2.46 13.49
N GLU A 64 -4.44 -2.89 12.26
CA GLU A 64 -3.64 -4.09 12.04
C GLU A 64 -2.19 -3.93 12.52
N ILE A 65 -1.57 -2.77 12.28
CA ILE A 65 -0.27 -2.41 12.87
C ILE A 65 -0.36 -2.36 14.40
N ASP A 66 -1.40 -1.76 14.95
CA ASP A 66 -1.59 -1.68 16.40
C ASP A 66 -1.74 -3.08 17.00
N ILE A 67 -2.42 -4.03 16.35
CA ILE A 67 -2.49 -5.44 16.78
C ILE A 67 -1.11 -6.11 16.76
N ILE A 68 -0.31 -5.83 15.73
CA ILE A 68 1.06 -6.32 15.59
C ILE A 68 1.94 -5.78 16.74
N LEU A 69 1.79 -4.50 17.08
CA LEU A 69 2.61 -3.80 18.07
C LEU A 69 2.14 -4.02 19.52
N ASN A 70 0.84 -4.12 19.78
CA ASN A 70 0.25 -4.22 21.13
C ASN A 70 0.69 -5.46 21.93
N ARG A 71 1.44 -6.39 21.32
CA ARG A 71 2.04 -7.50 22.04
C ARG A 71 3.39 -7.17 22.71
N LYS A 72 3.93 -5.95 22.57
CA LYS A 72 5.33 -5.64 22.97
C LYS A 72 5.58 -4.25 23.57
N LEU A 73 4.53 -3.54 24.03
CA LEU A 73 4.56 -2.13 24.47
C LEU A 73 5.54 -1.74 25.61
N ASP A 74 6.27 -2.68 26.22
CA ASP A 74 7.25 -2.35 27.28
C ASP A 74 8.61 -1.89 26.74
N LEU A 75 8.89 -2.03 25.44
CA LEU A 75 10.14 -1.59 24.83
C LEU A 75 9.79 -0.85 23.54
N GLY A 76 10.29 0.38 23.37
CA GLY A 76 10.12 1.20 22.14
C GLY A 76 10.71 0.60 20.86
N ILE A 77 10.92 -0.72 20.84
CA ILE A 77 11.43 -1.55 19.76
C ILE A 77 10.72 -2.90 19.86
N ALA A 78 9.83 -3.20 18.91
CA ALA A 78 9.09 -4.46 18.87
C ALA A 78 9.59 -5.33 17.69
N PRO A 79 10.29 -6.46 17.94
CA PRO A 79 10.63 -7.38 16.85
C PRO A 79 9.36 -8.10 16.39
N VAL A 80 8.99 -7.92 15.13
CA VAL A 80 7.78 -8.49 14.53
C VAL A 80 8.18 -9.50 13.47
N ILE A 81 7.58 -10.70 13.57
CA ILE A 81 7.71 -11.75 12.56
C ILE A 81 6.44 -11.73 11.71
N VAL A 82 6.57 -11.29 10.46
CA VAL A 82 5.49 -11.29 9.47
C VAL A 82 5.97 -11.98 8.19
N GLU A 83 5.02 -12.45 7.37
CA GLU A 83 5.33 -12.98 6.05
C GLU A 83 6.04 -11.91 5.20
N LYS A 84 6.98 -12.33 4.35
CA LYS A 84 7.80 -11.41 3.52
C LYS A 84 6.97 -10.49 2.63
N THR A 85 5.87 -10.99 2.07
CA THR A 85 4.91 -10.23 1.25
C THR A 85 4.27 -9.12 2.07
N LYS A 86 3.68 -9.50 3.21
CA LYS A 86 3.07 -8.58 4.17
C LYS A 86 4.05 -7.54 4.74
N GLY A 87 5.30 -7.95 5.00
CA GLY A 87 6.36 -7.03 5.44
C GLY A 87 6.62 -5.91 4.43
N LYS A 88 6.65 -6.23 3.13
CA LYS A 88 6.79 -5.24 2.06
C LYS A 88 5.59 -4.29 1.97
N GLU A 89 4.38 -4.81 2.14
CA GLU A 89 3.16 -4.00 2.12
C GLU A 89 3.14 -3.00 3.28
N ILE A 90 3.54 -3.46 4.48
CA ILE A 90 3.66 -2.60 5.66
C ILE A 90 4.75 -1.54 5.45
N GLU A 91 5.91 -1.92 4.93
CA GLU A 91 6.99 -0.97 4.62
C GLU A 91 6.53 0.12 3.65
N GLU A 92 5.90 -0.26 2.55
CA GLU A 92 5.40 0.69 1.55
C GLU A 92 4.33 1.63 2.15
N PHE A 93 3.45 1.09 2.99
CA PHE A 93 2.45 1.86 3.71
C PHE A 93 3.09 2.89 4.66
N LEU A 94 4.06 2.47 5.48
CA LEU A 94 4.77 3.33 6.43
C LEU A 94 5.57 4.44 5.74
N GLN A 95 6.24 4.12 4.63
CA GLN A 95 6.96 5.10 3.81
C GLN A 95 6.02 6.14 3.20
N THR A 96 4.79 5.74 2.86
CA THR A 96 3.79 6.64 2.28
C THR A 96 3.07 7.47 3.35
N HIS A 97 2.92 6.94 4.57
CA HIS A 97 2.20 7.56 5.69
C HIS A 97 3.15 7.98 6.83
N THR A 98 4.15 8.80 6.50
CA THR A 98 5.23 9.21 7.42
C THR A 98 4.79 9.94 8.70
N ARG A 99 3.56 10.47 8.73
CA ARG A 99 2.99 11.17 9.91
C ARG A 99 2.59 10.25 11.05
N MET A 100 2.66 8.93 10.88
CA MET A 100 2.29 7.97 11.93
C MET A 100 3.37 7.80 13.00
N GLY A 101 4.56 8.38 12.81
CA GLY A 101 5.63 8.38 13.82
C GLY A 101 6.36 7.04 13.97
N ILE A 102 6.05 6.06 13.11
CA ILE A 102 6.67 4.72 13.09
C ILE A 102 7.84 4.73 12.09
N ARG A 103 9.02 4.30 12.55
CA ARG A 103 10.22 4.08 11.73
C ARG A 103 10.41 2.58 11.52
N TYR A 104 10.68 2.20 10.26
CA TYR A 104 10.87 0.81 9.87
C TYR A 104 12.36 0.52 9.68
N TRP A 105 12.86 -0.58 10.27
CA TRP A 105 14.21 -1.11 10.04
C TRP A 105 14.17 -2.60 9.67
N GLU A 106 14.64 -2.92 8.46
CA GLU A 106 14.77 -4.30 7.98
C GLU A 106 16.10 -4.91 8.47
N ILE A 107 16.05 -5.97 9.27
CA ILE A 107 17.25 -6.77 9.61
C ILE A 107 17.25 -8.02 8.74
N TRP A 108 18.30 -8.18 7.94
CA TRP A 108 18.54 -9.24 6.97
C TRP A 108 18.82 -10.61 7.61
N LYS A 109 17.97 -11.07 8.55
CA LYS A 109 17.78 -12.47 8.96
C LYS A 109 16.35 -12.63 9.52
N ALA A 110 15.37 -12.69 8.61
CA ALA A 110 14.00 -13.15 8.85
C ALA A 110 13.05 -12.33 9.74
N ASN A 111 13.43 -11.17 10.27
CA ASN A 111 12.56 -10.37 11.16
C ASN A 111 12.63 -8.87 10.87
N VAL A 112 11.48 -8.21 10.95
CA VAL A 112 11.34 -6.75 10.80
C VAL A 112 11.25 -6.13 12.19
N ILE A 113 11.90 -4.97 12.38
CA ILE A 113 11.77 -4.17 13.59
C ILE A 113 11.01 -2.89 13.24
N LEU A 114 9.94 -2.64 14.00
CA LEU A 114 9.17 -1.40 13.98
C LEU A 114 9.59 -0.59 15.22
N GLU A 115 10.06 0.65 15.00
CA GLU A 115 10.40 1.66 16.01
C GLU A 115 9.36 2.78 16.05
#